data_AF-A0A550HBR3-F1
#
_entry.id   AF-A0A550HBR3-F1
#
_cell.length_a   1.000
_cell.length_b   1.000
_cell.length_c   1.000
_cell.angle_alpha   90.00
_cell.angle_beta   90.00
_cell.angle_gamma   90.00
#
_symmetry.space_group_name_H-M   'P 1'
#
loop_
_entity.id
_entity.type
_entity.pdbx_description
1 polymer ?
#
loop_
_entity_poly.entity_id
_entity_poly.type
_entity_poly.pdbx_seq_one_letter_code
_entity_poly.pdbx_strand_id
1 'polypeptide(L)' 'MDFNKTDPSSSPKQQRSDEQPISGWIFDIKRFAVHDGPGIRTTIFLKGCSLQCQWCHNPESIHRYPELFIN' A
#
# COMPACT_ATOMS: atom_id res chain seq x y z
N MET A 1 43.37 18.44 33.43
CA MET A 1 42.18 17.60 33.74
C MET A 1 41.46 17.47 32.42
N ASP A 2 41.95 16.58 31.57
CA ASP A 2 41.56 16.56 30.16
C ASP A 2 40.99 15.18 29.89
N PHE A 3 39.68 15.08 30.13
CA PHE A 3 38.90 13.87 29.93
C PHE A 3 38.55 13.75 28.44
N ASN A 4 39.56 13.61 27.58
CA ASN A 4 39.36 13.15 26.21
C ASN A 4 39.11 11.64 26.25
N LYS A 5 37.91 11.26 26.66
CA LYS A 5 37.30 9.98 26.24
C LYS A 5 36.49 10.27 24.99
N THR A 6 37.06 10.00 23.83
CA THR A 6 36.27 9.76 22.63
C THR A 6 35.53 8.45 22.84
N ASP A 7 34.22 8.52 23.03
CA ASP A 7 33.37 7.34 23.10
C ASP A 7 33.48 6.54 21.79
N PRO A 8 33.68 5.21 21.83
CA PRO A 8 33.72 4.36 20.64
C PRO A 8 32.33 4.11 20.04
N SER A 9 31.30 4.89 20.41
CA SER A 9 29.91 4.72 19.96
C SER A 9 29.54 5.55 18.73
N SER A 10 30.46 6.33 18.16
CA SER A 10 30.23 6.96 16.85
C SER A 10 30.45 5.94 15.72
N SER A 11 29.61 4.90 15.69
CA SER A 11 29.36 4.18 14.46
C SER A 11 28.97 5.20 13.38
N PRO A 12 29.57 5.16 12.18
CA PRO A 12 29.12 5.98 11.07
C PRO A 12 27.63 5.72 10.88
N LYS A 13 26.78 6.74 11.01
CA LYS A 13 25.36 6.64 10.71
C LYS A 13 25.23 6.15 9.27
N GLN A 14 24.92 4.86 9.10
CA GLN A 14 24.70 4.25 7.79
C GLN A 14 23.66 5.07 7.04
N GLN A 15 24.07 5.69 5.93
CA GLN A 15 23.16 6.24 4.93
C GLN A 15 22.22 5.12 4.48
N ARG A 16 20.93 5.25 4.82
CA ARG A 16 19.88 4.30 4.43
C ARG A 16 19.68 4.41 2.91
N SER A 17 20.28 3.49 2.17
CA SER A 17 20.29 3.47 0.70
C SER A 17 19.04 2.82 0.06
N ASP A 18 18.01 2.47 0.84
CA ASP A 18 16.98 1.50 0.39
C ASP A 18 15.52 1.95 0.61
N GLU A 19 15.15 3.20 0.34
CA GLU A 19 13.73 3.58 0.36
C GLU A 19 13.07 3.25 -0.99
N GLN A 20 12.71 1.97 -1.19
CA GLN A 20 11.91 1.58 -2.34
C GLN A 20 10.51 2.23 -2.25
N PRO A 21 9.94 2.73 -3.36
CA PRO A 21 8.61 3.34 -3.33
C PRO A 21 7.56 2.31 -2.90
N ILE A 22 6.71 2.70 -1.97
CA ILE A 22 5.57 1.88 -1.53
C ILE A 22 4.67 1.64 -2.74
N SER A 23 4.39 0.37 -3.04
CA SER A 23 3.57 -0.04 -4.18
C SER A 23 2.50 -1.06 -3.76
N GLY A 24 1.40 -1.11 -4.52
CA GLY A 24 0.27 -2.01 -4.28
C GLY A 24 -0.53 -2.27 -5.54
N TRP A 25 -1.26 -3.38 -5.56
CA TRP A 25 -2.06 -3.81 -6.70
C TRP A 25 -3.47 -3.23 -6.65
N ILE A 26 -3.96 -2.77 -7.79
CA ILE A 26 -5.31 -2.25 -7.99
C ILE A 26 -5.99 -3.03 -9.09
N PHE A 27 -7.31 -3.17 -9.03
CA PHE A 27 -8.08 -3.83 -10.11
C PHE A 27 -9.02 -2.87 -10.84
N ASP A 28 -9.40 -1.74 -10.23
CA ASP A 28 -10.23 -0.73 -10.87
C ASP A 28 -9.99 0.67 -10.28
N ILE A 29 -10.26 1.70 -11.08
CA ILE A 29 -10.29 3.11 -10.67
C ILE A 29 -11.59 3.73 -11.19
N LYS A 30 -12.52 4.00 -10.28
CA LYS A 30 -13.77 4.69 -10.61
C LYS A 30 -13.62 6.19 -10.35
N ARG A 31 -13.62 6.96 -11.43
CA ARG A 31 -13.68 8.43 -11.37
C ARG A 31 -15.14 8.88 -11.25
N PHE A 32 -15.36 10.00 -10.57
CA PHE A 32 -16.68 10.62 -10.39
C PHE A 32 -17.71 9.74 -9.64
N ALA A 33 -17.26 8.92 -8.71
CA ALA A 33 -18.14 8.12 -7.86
C ALA A 33 -18.93 9.02 -6.90
N VAL A 34 -20.26 8.99 -7.00
CA VAL A 34 -21.19 9.76 -6.14
C VAL A 34 -21.89 8.91 -5.08
N HIS A 35 -21.75 7.58 -5.17
CA HIS A 35 -22.41 6.63 -4.28
C HIS A 35 -21.49 6.08 -3.18
N ASP A 36 -20.17 6.25 -3.32
CA ASP A 36 -19.16 5.72 -2.37
C ASP A 36 -18.89 6.67 -1.18
N GLY A 37 -19.78 7.64 -0.95
CA GLY A 37 -19.69 8.63 0.11
C GLY A 37 -20.14 10.02 -0.35
N PRO A 38 -20.13 11.02 0.54
CA PRO A 38 -20.60 12.37 0.20
C PRO A 38 -19.67 13.05 -0.82
N GLY A 39 -20.27 13.74 -1.79
CA GLY A 39 -19.56 14.46 -2.85
C GLY A 39 -19.15 13.58 -4.04
N ILE A 40 -18.31 14.14 -4.91
CA ILE A 40 -17.73 13.44 -6.07
C ILE A 40 -16.37 12.88 -5.67
N ARG A 41 -16.18 11.56 -5.81
CA ARG A 41 -14.96 10.86 -5.39
C ARG A 41 -14.27 10.16 -6.54
N THR A 42 -12.96 9.97 -6.41
CA THR A 42 -12.22 8.98 -7.18
C THR A 42 -11.98 7.80 -6.27
N THR A 43 -12.68 6.70 -6.52
CA THR A 43 -12.55 5.47 -5.74
C THR A 43 -11.51 4.57 -6.39
N ILE A 44 -10.50 4.18 -5.63
CA ILE A 44 -9.46 3.25 -6.06
C ILE A 44 -9.76 1.90 -5.42
N PHE A 45 -9.94 0.87 -6.24
CA PHE A 45 -10.22 -0.48 -5.75
C PHE A 45 -8.93 -1.30 -5.72
N LEU A 46 -8.51 -1.66 -4.51
CA LEU A 46 -7.30 -2.44 -4.25
C LEU A 46 -7.54 -3.95 -4.39
N LYS A 47 -6.50 -4.68 -4.78
CA LYS A 47 -6.49 -6.16 -4.72
C LYS A 47 -6.16 -6.64 -3.30
N GLY A 48 -6.73 -7.78 -2.93
CA GLY A 48 -6.57 -8.44 -1.63
C GLY A 48 -7.72 -8.16 -0.67
N CYS A 49 -8.55 -9.16 -0.41
CA CYS A 49 -9.56 -9.17 0.64
C CYS A 49 -9.50 -10.52 1.36
N SER A 50 -9.30 -10.51 2.68
CA SER A 50 -9.23 -11.73 3.49
C SER A 50 -10.59 -12.36 3.78
N LEU A 51 -11.68 -11.71 3.37
CA LEU A 51 -13.04 -12.20 3.55
C LEU A 51 -13.51 -12.98 2.33
N GLN A 52 -14.38 -13.96 2.57
CA GLN A 52 -15.01 -14.79 1.55
C GLN A 52 -16.54 -14.69 1.67
N CYS A 53 -17.05 -13.46 1.57
CA CYS A 53 -18.48 -13.19 1.68
C CYS A 53 -19.27 -13.93 0.59
N GLN A 54 -20.37 -14.59 0.95
CA GLN A 54 -21.25 -15.31 -0.01
C GLN A 54 -21.81 -14.40 -1.10
N TRP A 55 -21.97 -13.11 -0.81
CA TRP A 55 -22.47 -12.08 -1.73
C TRP A 55 -21.43 -10.97 -1.91
N CYS A 56 -20.18 -11.34 -2.15
CA CYS A 56 -19.13 -10.36 -2.41
C CYS A 56 -19.48 -9.54 -3.67
N HIS A 57 -19.57 -8.23 -3.53
CA HIS A 57 -19.85 -7.33 -4.66
C HIS A 57 -18.64 -7.17 -5.58
N ASN A 58 -17.44 -7.42 -5.06
CA ASN A 58 -16.16 -7.28 -5.77
C ASN A 58 -15.32 -8.57 -5.60
N PRO A 59 -15.74 -9.70 -6.19
CA PRO A 59 -14.99 -10.96 -6.08
C PRO A 59 -13.56 -10.87 -6.63
N GLU A 60 -13.31 -9.97 -7.60
CA GLU A 60 -11.99 -9.69 -8.17
C GLU A 60 -11.02 -9.11 -7.13
N SER A 61 -11.52 -8.58 -6.02
CA SER A 61 -10.68 -8.08 -4.93
C SER A 61 -10.13 -9.18 -4.03
N ILE A 62 -10.65 -10.42 -4.08
CA ILE A 62 -10.31 -11.47 -3.11
C ILE A 62 -8.84 -11.89 -3.26
N HIS A 63 -8.42 -12.21 -4.48
CA HIS A 63 -7.05 -12.62 -4.74
C HIS A 63 -6.09 -11.42 -4.70
N ARG A 64 -4.92 -11.62 -4.09
CA ARG A 64 -3.91 -10.57 -3.88
C ARG A 64 -3.22 -10.16 -5.18
N TYR A 65 -3.08 -11.08 -6.13
CA TYR A 65 -2.30 -10.88 -7.34
C TYR A 65 -3.18 -10.43 -8.52
N PRO A 66 -2.60 -9.76 -9.52
CA PRO A 66 -3.32 -9.44 -10.76
C PRO A 66 -3.83 -10.71 -11.45
N GLU A 67 -5.03 -10.62 -12.01
CA GLU A 67 -5.69 -11.72 -12.71
C GLU A 67 -6.13 -11.25 -14.08
N LEU A 68 -6.11 -12.16 -15.06
CA LEU A 68 -6.60 -11.88 -16.39
C LEU A 68 -8.12 -11.95 -16.39
N PHE A 69 -8.77 -10.82 -16.64
CA PHE A 69 -10.20 -10.79 -16.90
C PHE A 69 -10.42 -11.09 -18.40
N ILE A 70 -10.81 -12.33 -18.69
CA ILE A 70 -11.18 -12.74 -20.05
C ILE A 70 -12.69 -12.60 -20.14
N ASN A 71 -13.14 -11.66 -20.97
CA ASN A 71 -14.55 -11.33 -21.18
C ASN A 71 -15.15 -12.12 -22.34
#